data_AF-A0A3N2BEN7-F1
#
_entry.id   AF-A0A3N2BEN7-F1
#
_cell.length_a   1.000
_cell.length_b   1.000
_cell.length_c   1.000
_cell.angle_alpha   90.00
_cell.angle_beta   90.00
_cell.angle_gamma   90.00
#
_symmetry.space_group_name_H-M   'P 1'
#
loop_
_entity.id
_entity.type
_entity.pdbx_description
1 polymer ?
#
loop_
_entity_poly.entity_id
_entity_poly.type
_entity_poly.pdbx_seq_one_letter_code
_entity_poly.pdbx_strand_id
1 'polypeptide(L)'
;MTERMGVSHRQIGARGAFRHPTDPQGGTRTTHGEQGGALVEFLGGMVVLLVPLVYLVLTLSQVQAAAFAAEGAAREAGRHLATAPSMEQGLRSAQIAVVTAFADHGLVVDASHALDVHCLADPCLEPGAHLGIDVGIEVPLPVPDFLSGAVPVAVPVNASHVVAVPELRGAR
;
A
#
# COMPACT_ATOMS: atom_id res chain seq x y z
N MET A 1 -114.50 40.17 6.25
CA MET A 1 -113.27 40.51 7.00
C MET A 1 -112.19 39.56 6.51
N THR A 2 -111.44 40.00 5.50
CA THR A 2 -110.00 40.38 5.60
C THR A 2 -109.15 39.12 5.79
N GLU A 3 -108.25 38.72 4.89
CA GLU A 3 -107.19 39.55 4.31
C GLU A 3 -106.51 38.89 3.10
N ARG A 4 -105.87 39.78 2.35
CA ARG A 4 -104.98 39.67 1.18
C ARG A 4 -104.03 38.46 1.17
N MET A 5 -103.97 37.79 0.01
CA MET A 5 -102.84 36.93 -0.38
C MET A 5 -102.14 37.60 -1.56
N GLY A 6 -100.92 38.08 -1.34
CA GLY A 6 -100.07 38.66 -2.38
C GLY A 6 -98.62 38.33 -2.09
N VAL A 7 -98.03 37.40 -2.85
CA VAL A 7 -96.62 37.00 -2.87
C VAL A 7 -96.40 36.38 -4.26
N SER A 8 -95.67 37.04 -5.18
CA SER A 8 -94.21 36.85 -5.42
C SER A 8 -93.96 35.59 -6.28
N HIS A 9 -93.14 35.53 -7.34
CA HIS A 9 -92.05 36.37 -7.80
C HIS A 9 -91.69 36.01 -9.26
N ARG A 10 -90.93 36.92 -9.87
CA ARG A 10 -90.37 36.96 -11.23
C ARG A 10 -89.60 35.71 -11.68
N GLN A 11 -89.70 35.42 -12.98
CA GLN A 11 -88.67 34.78 -13.79
C GLN A 11 -87.42 35.69 -13.90
N ILE A 12 -86.22 35.15 -13.66
CA ILE A 12 -84.95 35.63 -14.24
C ILE A 12 -84.03 34.41 -14.44
N GLY A 13 -83.66 34.14 -15.69
CA GLY A 13 -82.66 33.12 -16.03
C GLY A 13 -81.24 33.61 -15.78
N ALA A 14 -80.31 32.68 -15.56
CA ALA A 14 -78.89 32.90 -15.81
C ALA A 14 -78.19 31.55 -16.00
N ARG A 15 -77.51 31.45 -17.15
CA ARG A 15 -76.61 30.39 -17.55
C ARG A 15 -75.47 30.23 -16.54
N GLY A 16 -75.40 29.08 -15.88
CA GLY A 16 -74.21 28.67 -15.12
C GLY A 16 -73.30 27.81 -15.98
N ALA A 17 -72.37 28.43 -16.71
CA ALA A 17 -71.26 27.73 -17.31
C ALA A 17 -70.28 27.32 -16.19
N PHE A 18 -70.27 26.04 -15.85
CA PHE A 18 -69.32 25.47 -14.89
C PHE A 18 -67.93 25.47 -15.54
N ARG A 19 -67.13 26.50 -15.22
CA ARG A 19 -65.72 26.58 -15.59
C ARG A 19 -64.93 25.64 -14.69
N HIS A 20 -64.35 24.59 -15.26
CA HIS A 20 -63.25 23.87 -14.62
C HIS A 20 -62.03 24.81 -14.50
N PRO A 21 -61.37 24.89 -13.33
CA PRO A 21 -60.06 25.51 -13.25
C PRO A 21 -59.08 24.63 -14.03
N THR A 22 -58.51 25.18 -15.10
CA THR A 22 -57.25 24.69 -15.65
C THR A 22 -56.17 25.00 -14.62
N ASP A 23 -55.58 23.96 -14.01
CA ASP A 23 -54.31 24.07 -13.30
C ASP A 23 -53.17 23.87 -14.33
N PRO A 24 -52.43 24.93 -14.71
CA PRO A 24 -51.27 24.78 -15.55
C PRO A 24 -50.05 24.87 -14.63
N GLN A 25 -49.63 23.74 -14.05
CA GLN A 25 -48.23 23.52 -13.64
C GLN A 25 -47.94 22.08 -13.18
N GLY A 26 -48.25 21.12 -14.05
CA GLY A 26 -47.58 19.82 -14.04
C GLY A 26 -46.17 19.95 -14.65
N GLY A 27 -45.29 20.72 -14.02
CA GLY A 27 -43.88 20.75 -14.36
C GLY A 27 -43.30 19.37 -14.09
N THR A 28 -43.08 18.58 -15.14
CA THR A 28 -42.31 17.35 -15.06
C THR A 28 -40.90 17.75 -14.62
N ARG A 29 -40.60 17.63 -13.32
CA ARG A 29 -39.23 17.57 -12.84
C ARG A 29 -38.63 16.33 -13.47
N THR A 30 -37.97 16.50 -14.60
CA THR A 30 -37.12 15.48 -15.17
C THR A 30 -36.01 15.25 -14.14
N THR A 31 -36.05 14.08 -13.48
CA THR A 31 -34.99 13.55 -12.61
C THR A 31 -33.76 13.19 -13.45
N HIS A 32 -33.29 14.13 -14.27
CA HIS A 32 -32.21 13.95 -15.23
C HIS A 32 -30.82 14.07 -14.55
N GLY A 33 -30.78 14.35 -13.23
CA GLY A 33 -29.55 14.43 -12.44
C GLY A 33 -29.26 13.21 -11.57
N GLU A 34 -30.25 12.39 -11.20
CA GLU A 34 -30.05 11.32 -10.22
C GLU A 34 -29.49 10.02 -10.83
N GLN A 35 -29.77 9.74 -12.11
CA GLN A 35 -29.26 8.53 -12.78
C GLN A 35 -27.76 8.60 -13.09
N GLY A 36 -27.22 9.80 -13.35
CA GLY A 36 -25.79 10.03 -13.53
C GLY A 36 -25.01 10.06 -12.22
N GLY A 37 -25.64 10.52 -11.13
CA GLY A 37 -25.03 10.60 -9.80
C GLY A 37 -24.67 9.22 -9.22
N ALA A 38 -25.54 8.23 -9.35
CA ALA A 38 -25.31 6.90 -8.79
C ALA A 38 -24.07 6.19 -9.38
N LEU A 39 -23.83 6.34 -10.68
CA LEU A 39 -22.64 5.79 -11.32
C LEU A 39 -21.37 6.53 -10.88
N VAL A 40 -21.43 7.87 -10.80
CA VAL A 40 -20.29 8.69 -10.38
C VAL A 40 -19.94 8.46 -8.90
N GLU A 41 -20.93 8.31 -8.04
CA GLU A 41 -20.73 7.99 -6.62
C GLU A 41 -20.11 6.59 -6.45
N PHE A 42 -20.59 5.60 -7.20
CA PHE A 42 -20.00 4.26 -7.19
C PHE A 42 -18.54 4.27 -7.67
N LEU A 43 -18.27 4.94 -8.79
CA LEU A 43 -16.90 5.09 -9.31
C LEU A 43 -16.01 5.88 -8.33
N GLY A 44 -16.54 6.94 -7.72
CA GLY A 44 -15.85 7.73 -6.70
C GLY A 44 -15.48 6.87 -5.49
N GLY A 45 -16.45 6.12 -4.96
CA GLY A 45 -16.21 5.18 -3.85
C GLY A 45 -15.20 4.09 -4.20
N MET A 46 -15.27 3.54 -5.42
CA MET A 46 -14.30 2.56 -5.90
C MET A 46 -12.90 3.15 -5.96
N VAL A 47 -12.72 4.36 -6.49
CA VAL A 47 -11.41 5.03 -6.56
C VAL A 47 -10.87 5.34 -5.17
N VAL A 48 -11.73 5.80 -4.25
CA VAL A 48 -11.35 6.09 -2.86
C VAL A 48 -10.83 4.84 -2.14
N LEU A 49 -11.36 3.65 -2.44
CA LEU A 49 -10.88 2.39 -1.87
C LEU A 49 -9.69 1.79 -2.65
N LEU A 50 -9.73 1.89 -3.98
CA LEU A 50 -8.74 1.29 -4.87
C LEU A 50 -7.37 1.96 -4.73
N VAL A 51 -7.32 3.29 -4.62
CA VAL A 51 -6.06 4.03 -4.53
C VAL A 51 -5.26 3.61 -3.28
N PRO A 52 -5.80 3.65 -2.04
CA PRO A 52 -5.08 3.17 -0.86
C PRO A 52 -4.69 1.69 -0.96
N LEU A 53 -5.55 0.85 -1.54
CA LEU A 53 -5.25 -0.57 -1.70
C LEU A 53 -4.04 -0.80 -2.63
N VAL A 54 -3.97 -0.10 -3.76
CA VAL A 54 -2.83 -0.18 -4.68
C VAL A 54 -1.55 0.29 -3.98
N TYR A 55 -1.59 1.40 -3.26
CA TYR A 55 -0.44 1.87 -2.48
C TYR A 55 -0.02 0.86 -1.41
N LEU A 56 -0.96 0.22 -0.73
CA LEU A 56 -0.67 -0.83 0.25
C LEU A 56 0.05 -2.00 -0.42
N VAL A 57 -0.44 -2.48 -1.56
CA VAL A 57 0.18 -3.58 -2.31
C VAL A 57 1.60 -3.22 -2.74
N LEU A 58 1.83 -2.02 -3.29
CA LEU A 58 3.15 -1.54 -3.72
C LEU A 58 4.14 -1.37 -2.55
N THR A 59 3.63 -0.92 -1.40
CA THR A 59 4.42 -0.76 -0.18
C THR A 59 4.84 -2.13 0.34
N LEU A 60 3.88 -3.05 0.49
CA LEU A 60 4.16 -4.40 0.97
C LEU A 60 5.06 -5.16 0.00
N SER A 61 4.90 -5.01 -1.32
CA SER A 61 5.76 -5.70 -2.28
C SER A 61 7.22 -5.25 -2.17
N GLN A 62 7.47 -3.97 -1.91
CA GLN A 62 8.84 -3.44 -1.73
C GLN A 62 9.48 -3.95 -0.43
N VAL A 63 8.73 -3.92 0.68
CA VAL A 63 9.22 -4.45 1.97
C VAL A 63 9.51 -5.95 1.86
N GLN A 64 8.62 -6.72 1.22
CA GLN A 64 8.83 -8.15 1.00
C GLN A 64 10.06 -8.42 0.13
N ALA A 65 10.24 -7.66 -0.97
CA ALA A 65 11.41 -7.80 -1.83
C ALA A 65 12.72 -7.53 -1.05
N ALA A 66 12.75 -6.48 -0.24
CA ALA A 66 13.90 -6.18 0.61
C ALA A 66 14.17 -7.27 1.66
N ALA A 67 13.13 -7.83 2.27
CA ALA A 67 13.27 -8.90 3.26
C ALA A 67 13.86 -10.18 2.64
N PHE A 68 13.38 -10.59 1.47
CA PHE A 68 13.94 -11.74 0.76
C PHE A 68 15.35 -11.48 0.26
N ALA A 69 15.64 -10.27 -0.22
CA ALA A 69 16.99 -9.85 -0.58
C ALA A 69 17.96 -9.97 0.61
N ALA A 70 17.58 -9.42 1.77
CA ALA A 70 18.39 -9.44 2.98
C ALA A 70 18.63 -10.87 3.48
N GLU A 71 17.60 -11.73 3.52
CA GLU A 71 17.75 -13.14 3.91
C GLU A 71 18.69 -13.91 2.96
N GLY A 72 18.51 -13.73 1.66
CA GLY A 72 19.36 -14.36 0.65
C GLY A 72 20.81 -13.88 0.76
N ALA A 73 20.99 -12.56 0.90
CA ALA A 73 22.29 -11.92 1.08
C ALA A 73 23.02 -12.43 2.32
N ALA A 74 22.36 -12.50 3.48
CA ALA A 74 22.99 -12.96 4.73
C ALA A 74 23.47 -14.42 4.63
N ARG A 75 22.64 -15.31 4.05
CA ARG A 75 23.00 -16.71 3.84
C ARG A 75 24.19 -16.85 2.88
N GLU A 76 24.17 -16.13 1.76
CA GLU A 76 25.20 -16.22 0.73
C GLU A 76 26.53 -15.58 1.16
N ALA A 77 26.47 -14.41 1.79
CA ALA A 77 27.63 -13.76 2.42
C ALA A 77 28.29 -14.67 3.45
N GLY A 78 27.49 -15.33 4.30
CA GLY A 78 27.97 -16.31 5.26
C GLY A 78 28.71 -17.48 4.59
N ARG A 79 28.17 -18.03 3.50
CA ARG A 79 28.83 -19.10 2.73
C ARG A 79 30.19 -18.66 2.19
N HIS A 80 30.27 -17.46 1.61
CA HIS A 80 31.53 -16.91 1.10
C HIS A 80 32.56 -16.71 2.21
N LEU A 81 32.18 -16.11 3.34
CA LEU A 81 33.06 -15.94 4.50
C LEU A 81 33.53 -17.27 5.06
N ALA A 82 32.59 -18.20 5.27
CA ALA A 82 32.88 -19.52 5.81
C ALA A 82 33.75 -20.37 4.88
N THR A 83 33.96 -20.04 3.60
CA THR A 83 34.81 -20.82 2.67
C THR A 83 36.02 -20.06 2.12
N ALA A 84 36.15 -18.76 2.41
CA ALA A 84 37.26 -17.93 1.94
C ALA A 84 38.62 -18.24 2.61
N PRO A 85 39.74 -18.13 1.90
CA PRO A 85 41.07 -18.41 2.46
C PRO A 85 41.50 -17.38 3.53
N SER A 86 40.91 -16.18 3.54
CA SER A 86 41.13 -15.17 4.58
C SER A 86 39.88 -14.33 4.80
N MET A 87 39.80 -13.67 5.96
CA MET A 87 38.68 -12.77 6.29
C MET A 87 38.54 -11.63 5.28
N GLU A 88 39.64 -11.02 4.88
CA GLU A 88 39.64 -9.93 3.90
C GLU A 88 39.07 -10.36 2.54
N GLN A 89 39.47 -11.54 2.04
CA GLN A 89 38.94 -12.05 0.77
C GLN A 89 37.46 -12.45 0.90
N GLY A 90 37.09 -13.07 2.03
CA GLY A 90 35.70 -13.43 2.33
C GLY A 90 34.79 -12.21 2.41
N LEU A 91 35.21 -11.14 3.08
CA LEU A 91 34.46 -9.88 3.17
C LEU A 91 34.24 -9.25 1.80
N ARG A 92 35.26 -9.23 0.94
CA ARG A 92 35.13 -8.69 -0.43
C ARG A 92 34.10 -9.48 -1.24
N SER A 93 34.17 -10.82 -1.19
CA SER A 93 33.18 -11.67 -1.87
C SER A 93 31.77 -11.56 -1.27
N ALA A 94 31.67 -11.46 0.06
CA ALA A 94 30.40 -11.28 0.75
C ALA A 94 29.73 -9.94 0.40
N GLN A 95 30.49 -8.85 0.32
CA GLN A 95 29.96 -7.55 -0.10
C GLN A 95 29.41 -7.59 -1.54
N ILE A 96 30.12 -8.28 -2.45
CA ILE A 96 29.61 -8.47 -3.82
C ILE A 96 28.31 -9.26 -3.80
N ALA A 97 28.24 -10.35 -3.03
CA ALA A 97 27.02 -11.15 -2.90
C ALA A 97 25.83 -10.34 -2.37
N VAL A 98 26.06 -9.46 -1.37
CA VAL A 98 25.05 -8.54 -0.86
C VAL A 98 24.54 -7.59 -1.96
N VAL A 99 25.45 -6.91 -2.67
CA VAL A 99 25.06 -6.01 -3.77
C VAL A 99 24.27 -6.75 -4.85
N THR A 100 24.71 -7.93 -5.25
CA THR A 100 24.01 -8.74 -6.26
C THR A 100 22.62 -9.18 -5.79
N ALA A 101 22.51 -9.68 -4.56
CA ALA A 101 21.23 -10.12 -4.01
C ALA A 101 20.20 -8.97 -3.95
N PHE A 102 20.60 -7.77 -3.54
CA PHE A 102 19.71 -6.61 -3.57
C PHE A 102 19.39 -6.13 -5.00
N ALA A 103 20.36 -6.18 -5.91
CA ALA A 103 20.15 -5.81 -7.32
C ALA A 103 19.13 -6.71 -8.02
N ASP A 104 19.07 -8.01 -7.68
CA ASP A 104 18.05 -8.95 -8.19
C ASP A 104 16.62 -8.54 -7.81
N HIS A 105 16.47 -7.78 -6.72
CA HIS A 105 15.21 -7.21 -6.26
C HIS A 105 15.01 -5.74 -6.67
N GLY A 106 15.88 -5.20 -7.54
CA GLY A 106 15.82 -3.82 -8.01
C GLY A 106 16.23 -2.78 -6.96
N LEU A 107 16.93 -3.20 -5.90
CA LEU A 107 17.38 -2.34 -4.81
C LEU A 107 18.88 -2.06 -4.96
N VAL A 108 19.27 -0.80 -4.79
CA VAL A 108 20.67 -0.37 -4.81
C VAL A 108 21.11 -0.11 -3.38
N VAL A 109 22.19 -0.78 -2.98
CA VAL A 109 22.70 -0.73 -1.60
C VAL A 109 24.20 -0.51 -1.60
N ASP A 110 24.69 0.11 -0.53
CA ASP A 110 26.11 0.13 -0.21
C ASP A 110 26.39 -1.01 0.78
N ALA A 111 27.11 -2.04 0.31
CA ALA A 111 27.41 -3.21 1.12
C ALA A 111 28.28 -2.89 2.35
N SER A 112 29.02 -1.79 2.37
CA SER A 112 29.80 -1.40 3.56
C SER A 112 28.93 -0.96 4.73
N HIS A 113 27.71 -0.50 4.45
CA HIS A 113 26.71 -0.12 5.45
C HIS A 113 25.66 -1.21 5.66
N ALA A 114 25.39 -2.02 4.63
CA ALA A 114 24.35 -3.02 4.66
C ALA A 114 24.79 -4.37 5.27
N LEU A 115 26.09 -4.65 5.35
CA LEU A 115 26.64 -5.92 5.86
C LEU A 115 27.42 -5.68 7.16
N ASP A 116 27.06 -6.41 8.20
CA ASP A 116 27.84 -6.53 9.43
C ASP A 116 28.21 -7.99 9.69
N VAL A 117 29.41 -8.21 10.22
CA VAL A 117 29.99 -9.54 10.42
C VAL A 117 30.55 -9.64 11.83
N HIS A 118 30.06 -10.64 12.56
CA HIS A 118 30.41 -10.89 13.94
C HIS A 118 31.15 -12.21 14.10
N CYS A 119 32.33 -12.16 14.69
CA CYS A 119 33.13 -13.34 15.02
C CYS A 119 32.75 -13.87 16.39
N LEU A 120 32.29 -15.12 16.48
CA LEU A 120 31.95 -15.74 17.77
C LEU A 120 33.16 -16.44 18.42
N ALA A 121 34.28 -16.55 17.71
CA ALA A 121 35.55 -17.08 18.19
C ALA A 121 36.73 -16.25 17.64
N ASP A 122 37.90 -16.41 18.27
CA ASP A 122 39.16 -15.81 17.83
C ASP A 122 40.24 -16.91 17.83
N PRO A 123 40.78 -17.31 16.66
CA PRO A 123 40.59 -16.71 15.33
C PRO A 123 39.23 -16.98 14.69
N CYS A 124 38.68 -15.96 14.03
CA CYS A 124 37.32 -15.98 13.49
C CYS A 124 37.05 -17.05 12.42
N LEU A 125 38.09 -17.50 11.70
CA LEU A 125 38.01 -18.55 10.68
C LEU A 125 38.62 -19.88 11.15
N GLU A 126 38.66 -20.11 12.46
CA GLU A 126 39.04 -21.41 13.01
C GLU A 126 38.04 -22.49 12.58
N PRO A 127 38.49 -23.70 12.20
CA PRO A 127 37.58 -24.82 11.93
C PRO A 127 36.60 -25.05 13.09
N GLY A 128 35.31 -25.20 12.80
CA GLY A 128 34.26 -25.36 13.81
C GLY A 128 33.77 -24.06 14.47
N ALA A 129 34.45 -22.93 14.24
CA ALA A 129 33.98 -21.63 14.70
C ALA A 129 32.68 -21.22 14.00
N HIS A 130 31.98 -20.26 14.59
CA HIS A 130 30.74 -19.71 14.05
C HIS A 130 30.91 -18.21 13.75
N LEU A 131 30.29 -17.75 12.67
CA LEU A 131 30.20 -16.33 12.31
C LEU A 131 28.73 -15.91 12.26
N GLY A 132 28.43 -14.78 12.87
CA GLY A 132 27.15 -14.07 12.70
C GLY A 132 27.25 -13.12 11.52
N ILE A 133 26.23 -13.15 10.67
CA ILE A 133 26.10 -12.28 9.49
C ILE A 133 24.80 -11.53 9.64
N ASP A 134 24.88 -10.21 9.65
CA ASP A 134 23.71 -9.34 9.74
C ASP A 134 23.67 -8.48 8.48
N VAL A 135 22.51 -8.46 7.83
CA VAL A 135 22.27 -7.67 6.62
C VAL A 135 21.05 -6.78 6.85
N GLY A 136 21.23 -5.47 6.70
CA GLY A 136 20.21 -4.48 7.05
C GLY A 136 20.14 -3.30 6.09
N ILE A 137 18.94 -2.87 5.72
CA ILE A 137 18.71 -1.67 4.91
C ILE A 137 17.47 -0.89 5.35
N GLU A 138 17.42 0.40 5.00
CA GLU A 138 16.22 1.23 5.06
C GLU A 138 15.51 1.19 3.70
N VAL A 139 14.27 0.69 3.68
CA VAL A 139 13.48 0.58 2.45
C VAL A 139 12.63 1.84 2.27
N PRO A 140 12.86 2.66 1.21
CA PRO A 140 12.03 3.82 0.96
C PRO A 140 10.61 3.37 0.57
N LEU A 141 9.60 3.96 1.19
CA LEU A 141 8.20 3.63 0.92
C LEU A 141 7.59 4.57 -0.12
N PRO A 142 6.65 4.11 -0.96
CA PRO A 142 5.96 4.94 -1.93
C PRO A 142 4.87 5.77 -1.23
N VAL A 143 5.26 6.64 -0.30
CA VAL A 143 4.34 7.48 0.46
C VAL A 143 3.91 8.66 -0.40
N PRO A 144 2.60 8.95 -0.53
CA PRO A 144 2.14 10.17 -1.18
C PRO A 144 2.69 11.42 -0.48
N ASP A 145 3.06 12.45 -1.24
CA ASP A 145 3.66 13.69 -0.71
C ASP A 145 2.83 14.32 0.42
N PHE A 146 1.50 14.25 0.33
CA PHE A 146 0.58 14.79 1.33
C PHE A 146 0.60 14.06 2.68
N LEU A 147 1.24 12.88 2.77
CA LEU A 147 1.38 12.09 4.00
C LEU A 147 2.82 12.08 4.55
N SER A 148 3.79 12.64 3.85
CA SER A 148 5.23 12.58 4.19
C SER A 148 5.60 13.11 5.59
N GLY A 149 4.78 13.98 6.20
CA GLY A 149 4.95 14.48 7.57
C GLY A 149 4.18 13.73 8.65
N ALA A 150 3.33 12.76 8.28
CA ALA A 150 2.45 12.03 9.20
C ALA A 150 2.81 10.55 9.37
N VAL A 151 3.59 9.98 8.44
CA VAL A 151 4.01 8.56 8.46
C VAL A 151 5.51 8.41 8.17
N PRO A 152 6.16 7.32 8.61
CA PRO A 152 7.53 7.01 8.23
C PRO A 152 7.68 6.88 6.71
N VAL A 153 8.71 7.50 6.15
CA VAL A 153 9.04 7.44 4.71
C VAL A 153 9.99 6.30 4.36
N ALA A 154 10.54 5.63 5.38
CA ALA A 154 11.38 4.45 5.24
C ALA A 154 11.06 3.45 6.36
N VAL A 155 11.33 2.16 6.10
CA VAL A 155 11.18 1.08 7.07
C VAL A 155 12.47 0.25 7.10
N PRO A 156 13.05 -0.01 8.30
CA PRO A 156 14.20 -0.89 8.43
C PRO A 156 13.80 -2.34 8.14
N VAL A 157 14.64 -3.03 7.38
CA VAL A 157 14.57 -4.46 7.14
C VAL A 157 15.93 -5.05 7.48
N ASN A 158 15.94 -6.05 8.36
CA ASN A 158 17.15 -6.73 8.80
C ASN A 158 16.97 -8.25 8.71
N ALA A 159 18.04 -8.95 8.34
CA ALA A 159 18.12 -10.40 8.36
C ALA A 159 19.44 -10.81 8.99
N SER A 160 19.40 -11.84 9.84
CA SER A 160 20.58 -12.39 10.50
C SER A 160 20.75 -13.88 10.18
N HIS A 161 21.99 -14.31 10.05
CA HIS A 161 22.34 -15.69 9.74
C HIS A 161 23.63 -16.10 10.43
N VAL A 162 23.63 -17.26 11.08
CA VAL A 162 24.84 -17.84 11.68
C VAL A 162 25.35 -18.96 10.80
N VAL A 163 26.63 -18.93 10.46
CA VAL A 163 27.30 -19.94 9.63
C VAL A 163 28.49 -20.55 10.39
N ALA A 164 28.67 -21.86 10.25
CA ALA A 164 29.84 -22.57 10.80
C ALA A 164 30.97 -22.61 9.77
N VAL A 165 32.21 -22.46 10.26
CA VAL A 165 33.43 -22.67 9.47
C VAL A 165 33.65 -24.18 9.30
N PRO A 166 33.80 -24.69 8.07
CA PRO A 166 34.00 -26.13 7.85
C PRO A 166 35.25 -26.68 8.54
N GLU A 167 35.07 -27.79 9.27
CA GLU A 167 36.14 -28.54 9.95
C GLU A 167 37.28 -28.96 9.00
N LEU A 168 36.94 -29.30 7.76
CA LEU A 168 37.91 -29.77 6.77
C LEU A 168 38.81 -28.67 6.17
N ARG A 169 38.67 -27.40 6.58
CA ARG A 169 39.51 -26.31 6.07
C ARG A 169 41.00 -26.51 6.39
N GLY A 170 41.34 -27.08 7.55
CA GLY A 170 42.73 -27.26 8.00
C GLY A 170 43.48 -28.44 7.39
N ALA A 171 42.84 -29.25 6.54
CA ALA A 171 43.42 -30.47 5.97
C ALA A 171 43.95 -30.31 4.52
N ARG A 172 43.95 -29.09 3.98
CA ARG A 172 44.45 -28.73 2.63
C ARG A 172 45.68 -27.86 2.71
#